data_AF-A0A8W8JJ65-F1
#
_entry.id   AF-A0A8W8JJ65-F1
#
_cell.length_a   1.000
_cell.length_b   1.000
_cell.length_c   1.000
_cell.angle_alpha   90.00
_cell.angle_beta   90.00
_cell.angle_gamma   90.00
#
_symmetry.space_group_name_H-M   'P 1'
#
loop_
_entity.id
_entity.type
_entity.pdbx_description
1 polymer ?
#
loop_
_entity_poly.entity_id
_entity_poly.type
_entity_poly.pdbx_seq_one_letter_code
_entity_poly.pdbx_strand_id
1 'polypeptide(L)'
;MNCESIKQHCSDSFNTGRHQFQYHCVINAWRNATLEVCALNRTVFGYCTEYNINGFVIQDNYGADCTKFNPPCPASYNSAEAYKYQTCYDLVKRNRKMADYTIKDSKHPYSASERLCGMLALPILTILHVMHS
;
A
#
# COMPACT_ATOMS: atom_id res chain seq x y z
N MET A 1 -10.45 -6.65 8.78
CA MET A 1 -9.78 -7.97 8.83
C MET A 1 -10.02 -8.50 10.22
N ASN A 2 -10.49 -9.74 10.38
CA ASN A 2 -10.83 -10.27 11.70
C ASN A 2 -9.62 -10.99 12.29
N CYS A 3 -8.72 -10.24 12.92
CA CYS A 3 -7.53 -10.78 13.59
C CYS A 3 -7.85 -11.33 15.00
N GLU A 4 -9.09 -11.17 15.48
CA GLU A 4 -9.52 -11.69 16.78
C GLU A 4 -9.77 -13.21 16.77
N SER A 5 -9.93 -13.83 15.58
CA SER A 5 -10.20 -15.26 15.45
C SER A 5 -8.97 -16.16 15.50
N ILE A 6 -7.76 -15.59 15.52
CA ILE A 6 -6.52 -16.34 15.42
C ILE A 6 -5.93 -16.57 16.80
N LYS A 7 -6.03 -17.82 17.26
CA LYS A 7 -5.40 -18.29 18.50
C LYS A 7 -3.98 -18.78 18.18
N GLN A 8 -3.05 -17.85 17.96
CA GLN A 8 -1.62 -18.15 17.96
C GLN A 8 -1.01 -17.70 19.29
N HIS A 9 -0.33 -18.62 19.97
CA HIS A 9 0.39 -18.31 21.20
C HIS A 9 1.80 -17.84 20.83
N CYS A 10 2.07 -16.56 21.00
CA CYS A 10 3.45 -16.12 21.22
C CYS A 10 3.98 -16.86 22.45
N SER A 11 5.06 -17.63 22.31
CA SER A 11 5.57 -18.42 23.44
C SER A 11 5.98 -17.49 24.58
N ASP A 12 5.42 -17.72 25.76
CA ASP A 12 5.79 -17.00 26.98
C ASP A 12 7.26 -17.20 27.36
N SER A 13 7.92 -18.22 26.80
CA SER A 13 9.36 -18.46 26.97
C SER A 13 10.22 -17.30 26.48
N PHE A 14 9.71 -16.43 25.60
CA PHE A 14 10.43 -15.24 25.12
C PHE A 14 10.20 -14.00 25.99
N ASN A 15 9.27 -14.07 26.95
CA ASN A 15 8.90 -12.94 27.80
C ASN A 15 9.81 -12.85 29.02
N THR A 16 10.79 -11.93 28.99
CA THR A 16 11.78 -11.77 30.06
C THR A 16 11.56 -10.51 30.89
N GLY A 17 10.31 -10.11 31.18
CA GLY A 17 9.93 -8.90 31.95
C GLY A 17 10.31 -7.54 31.33
N ARG A 18 11.44 -7.47 30.62
CA ARG A 18 11.97 -6.36 29.81
C ARG A 18 11.55 -6.48 28.34
N HIS A 19 11.24 -7.69 27.89
CA HIS A 19 10.81 -8.00 26.54
C HIS A 19 9.46 -8.69 26.65
N GLN A 20 8.44 -8.12 26.01
CA GLN A 20 7.13 -8.72 25.94
C GLN A 20 6.77 -8.94 24.47
N PHE A 21 6.92 -10.17 24.02
CA PHE A 21 6.46 -10.60 22.72
C PHE A 21 4.96 -10.79 22.76
N GLN A 22 4.26 -10.15 21.83
CA GLN A 22 2.82 -10.26 21.67
C GLN A 22 2.50 -10.61 20.22
N TYR A 23 1.28 -11.07 20.00
CA TYR A 23 0.77 -11.28 18.67
C TYR A 23 0.33 -9.93 18.08
N HIS A 24 0.74 -9.66 16.85
CA HIS A 24 0.47 -8.42 16.16
C HIS A 24 -0.16 -8.73 14.81
N CYS A 25 -1.25 -8.05 14.52
CA CYS A 25 -1.82 -7.98 13.17
C CYS A 25 -1.65 -6.53 12.72
N VAL A 26 -0.74 -6.27 11.78
CA VAL A 26 -0.24 -4.91 11.45
C VAL A 26 -0.03 -4.76 9.95
N ILE A 27 0.18 -3.54 9.47
CA ILE A 27 0.46 -3.31 8.04
C ILE A 27 1.96 -3.51 7.76
N ASN A 28 2.36 -3.67 6.50
CA ASN A 28 3.78 -3.61 6.13
C ASN A 28 4.22 -2.17 5.82
N ALA A 29 5.53 -1.96 5.68
CA ALA A 29 6.11 -0.64 5.41
C ALA A 29 5.53 0.06 4.17
N TRP A 30 5.17 -0.72 3.15
CA TRP A 30 4.59 -0.24 1.89
C TRP A 30 3.08 0.02 1.95
N ARG A 31 2.43 -0.28 3.08
CA ARG A 31 0.99 -0.11 3.28
C ARG A 31 0.17 -0.81 2.20
N ASN A 32 0.64 -1.94 1.71
CA ASN A 32 -0.01 -2.74 0.68
C ASN A 32 -0.22 -4.20 1.12
N ALA A 33 0.21 -4.55 2.33
CA ALA A 33 -0.12 -5.82 2.94
C ALA A 33 -0.41 -5.68 4.44
N THR A 34 -1.13 -6.68 4.93
CA THR A 34 -1.32 -6.93 6.37
C THR A 34 -0.56 -8.18 6.72
N LEU A 35 0.11 -8.16 7.86
CA LEU A 35 0.99 -9.19 8.36
C LEU A 35 0.57 -9.58 9.77
N GLU A 36 0.73 -10.86 10.06
CA GLU A 36 0.51 -11.46 11.36
C GLU A 36 1.84 -11.98 11.87
N VAL A 37 2.31 -11.45 13.00
CA VAL A 37 3.65 -11.72 13.52
C VAL A 37 3.63 -11.84 15.03
N CYS A 38 4.58 -12.60 15.57
CA CYS A 38 4.92 -12.56 16.98
C CYS A 38 6.15 -11.64 17.14
N ALA A 39 6.00 -10.51 17.81
CA ALA A 39 7.06 -9.51 17.91
C ALA A 39 7.02 -8.76 19.24
N LEU A 40 8.13 -8.08 19.57
CA LEU A 40 8.19 -7.19 20.73
C LEU A 40 7.10 -6.12 20.64
N ASN A 41 6.35 -5.96 21.73
CA ASN A 41 5.44 -4.86 21.85
C ASN A 41 6.18 -3.54 22.09
N ARG A 42 5.50 -2.45 21.72
CA ARG A 42 5.93 -1.08 21.98
C ARG A 42 4.74 -0.14 22.00
N THR A 43 4.95 1.06 22.51
CA THR A 43 4.05 2.18 22.29
C THR A 43 4.25 2.74 20.88
N VAL A 44 3.13 3.01 20.20
CA VAL A 44 3.05 3.66 18.88
C VAL A 44 2.40 5.02 19.07
N PHE A 45 2.84 6.03 18.33
CA PHE A 45 2.50 7.45 18.57
C PHE A 45 1.75 8.09 17.40
N GLY A 46 0.44 7.85 17.31
CA GLY A 46 -0.42 8.55 16.34
C GLY A 46 -0.29 8.09 14.89
N TYR A 47 0.47 7.02 14.63
CA TYR A 47 0.62 6.41 13.32
C TYR A 47 0.03 5.01 13.28
N CYS A 48 -0.26 4.50 12.09
CA CYS A 48 -0.52 3.08 11.92
C CYS A 48 0.72 2.27 12.30
N THR A 49 0.54 1.19 13.08
CA THR A 49 1.62 0.25 13.38
C THR A 49 1.99 -0.54 12.14
N GLU A 50 3.29 -0.58 11.82
CA GLU A 50 3.84 -1.49 10.82
C GLU A 50 4.74 -2.57 11.43
N TYR A 51 4.85 -3.68 10.71
CA TYR A 51 5.99 -4.57 10.80
C TYR A 51 6.93 -4.31 9.64
N ASN A 52 8.16 -3.88 9.95
CA ASN A 52 9.23 -3.74 8.98
C ASN A 52 9.91 -5.09 8.79
N ILE A 53 9.62 -5.75 7.66
CA ILE A 53 10.14 -7.08 7.33
C ILE A 53 11.68 -7.09 7.29
N ASN A 54 12.31 -6.02 6.81
CA ASN A 54 13.78 -5.96 6.70
C ASN A 54 14.44 -5.74 8.07
N GLY A 55 13.78 -5.00 8.96
CA GLY A 55 14.27 -4.72 10.30
C GLY A 55 13.78 -5.70 11.38
N PHE A 56 12.88 -6.62 11.02
CA PHE A 56 12.17 -7.54 11.94
C PHE A 56 11.56 -6.84 13.16
N VAL A 57 11.05 -5.63 12.98
CA VAL A 57 10.65 -4.74 14.08
C VAL A 57 9.26 -4.16 13.88
N ILE A 58 8.53 -4.03 15.00
CA ILE A 58 7.29 -3.27 15.07
C ILE A 58 7.64 -1.79 15.24
N GLN A 59 7.02 -0.91 14.45
CA GLN A 59 7.28 0.53 14.50
C GLN A 59 6.12 1.36 13.96
N ASP A 60 6.24 2.68 14.11
CA ASP A 60 5.35 3.68 13.54
C ASP A 60 5.53 3.73 12.01
N ASN A 61 4.44 3.63 11.24
CA ASN A 61 4.48 3.96 9.81
C ASN A 61 4.29 5.46 9.63
N TYR A 62 5.39 6.22 9.56
CA TYR A 62 5.34 7.69 9.42
C TYR A 62 4.64 8.19 8.15
N GLY A 63 4.38 7.33 7.17
CA GLY A 63 3.56 7.65 6.00
C GLY A 63 2.06 7.42 6.18
N ALA A 64 1.61 7.04 7.38
CA ALA A 64 0.21 6.79 7.72
C ALA A 64 -0.12 7.32 9.11
N ASP A 65 -0.21 8.65 9.22
CA ASP A 65 -0.72 9.34 10.40
C ASP A 65 -2.21 9.05 10.59
N CYS A 66 -2.51 8.14 11.53
CA CYS A 66 -3.89 7.69 11.76
C CYS A 66 -4.70 8.64 12.63
N THR A 67 -4.07 9.65 13.27
CA THR A 67 -4.81 10.70 13.98
C THR A 67 -5.61 11.58 13.01
N LYS A 68 -5.21 11.60 11.74
CA LYS A 68 -5.89 12.30 10.65
C LYS A 68 -6.96 11.46 9.94
N PHE A 69 -7.15 10.20 10.33
CA PHE A 69 -8.16 9.32 9.73
C PHE A 69 -9.53 9.50 10.42
N ASN A 70 -10.58 8.92 9.82
CA ASN A 70 -11.92 8.93 10.39
C ASN A 70 -12.50 7.50 10.47
N PRO A 71 -12.74 6.96 11.68
CA PRO A 71 -12.40 7.55 12.98
C PRO A 71 -10.88 7.63 13.20
N PRO A 72 -10.40 8.62 13.98
CA PRO A 72 -8.98 8.75 14.28
C PRO A 72 -8.52 7.69 15.27
N CYS A 73 -7.24 7.32 15.21
CA CYS A 73 -6.60 6.59 16.29
C CYS A 73 -6.22 7.54 17.44
N PRO A 74 -5.99 7.03 18.67
CA PRO A 74 -5.44 7.80 19.79
C PRO A 74 -4.03 8.34 19.50
N ALA A 75 -3.62 9.36 20.26
CA ALA A 75 -2.27 9.92 20.19
C ALA A 75 -1.17 8.90 20.49
N SER A 76 -1.47 7.87 21.30
CA SER A 76 -0.61 6.71 21.47
C SER A 76 -1.39 5.47 21.85
N TYR A 77 -0.89 4.29 21.47
CA TYR A 77 -1.50 3.01 21.82
C TYR A 77 -0.46 1.88 21.87
N ASN A 78 -0.82 0.75 22.49
CA ASN A 78 0.03 -0.44 22.47
C ASN A 78 -0.02 -1.08 21.09
N SER A 79 1.14 -1.35 20.49
CA SER A 79 1.24 -1.96 19.16
C SER A 79 0.42 -3.24 18.94
N ALA A 80 0.18 -4.06 19.97
CA ALA A 80 -0.65 -5.27 19.90
C ALA A 80 -2.14 -4.95 19.70
N GLU A 81 -2.57 -3.70 19.97
CA GLU A 81 -3.93 -3.20 19.78
C GLU A 81 -4.14 -2.52 18.42
N ALA A 82 -3.13 -2.52 17.54
CA ALA A 82 -3.21 -1.89 16.22
C ALA A 82 -4.44 -2.33 15.40
N TYR A 83 -4.86 -3.59 15.57
CA TYR A 83 -6.03 -4.17 14.91
C TYR A 83 -7.33 -3.42 15.21
N LYS A 84 -7.41 -2.65 16.30
CA LYS A 84 -8.59 -1.85 16.63
C LYS A 84 -8.79 -0.68 15.66
N TYR A 85 -7.73 -0.23 14.99
CA TYR A 85 -7.76 0.93 14.09
C TYR A 85 -7.95 0.50 12.63
N GLN A 86 -9.18 0.09 12.30
CA GLN A 86 -9.51 -0.48 10.99
C GLN A 86 -9.19 0.45 9.80
N THR A 87 -9.14 1.77 10.01
CA THR A 87 -8.76 2.78 9.00
C THR A 87 -7.37 2.55 8.41
N CYS A 88 -6.43 2.00 9.19
CA CYS A 88 -5.10 1.59 8.71
C CYS A 88 -5.16 0.42 7.71
N TYR A 89 -6.10 -0.50 7.89
CA TYR A 89 -6.28 -1.65 7.00
C TYR A 89 -7.10 -1.26 5.77
N ASP A 90 -7.99 -0.27 5.89
CA ASP A 90 -8.67 0.30 4.74
C ASP A 90 -7.71 1.06 3.83
N LEU A 91 -6.67 1.70 4.38
CA LEU A 91 -5.55 2.22 3.59
C LEU A 91 -4.86 1.12 2.78
N VAL A 92 -4.59 -0.04 3.38
CA VAL A 92 -4.02 -1.19 2.66
C VAL A 92 -4.92 -1.65 1.52
N LYS A 93 -6.23 -1.81 1.77
CA LYS A 93 -7.20 -2.19 0.74
C LYS A 93 -7.21 -1.19 -0.42
N ARG A 94 -7.16 0.12 -0.13
CA ARG A 94 -7.10 1.16 -1.16
C ARG A 94 -5.82 1.06 -2.00
N ASN A 95 -4.66 0.93 -1.35
CA ASN A 95 -3.38 0.85 -2.05
C ASN A 95 -3.27 -0.40 -2.93
N ARG A 96 -3.78 -1.55 -2.46
CA ARG A 96 -3.88 -2.78 -3.28
C ARG A 96 -4.70 -2.55 -4.55
N LYS A 97 -5.89 -1.96 -4.41
CA LYS A 97 -6.76 -1.65 -5.57
C LYS A 97 -6.07 -0.72 -6.58
N MET A 98 -5.34 0.29 -6.09
CA MET A 98 -4.61 1.21 -6.97
C MET A 98 -3.49 0.47 -7.73
N ALA A 99 -2.72 -0.38 -7.04
CA ALA A 99 -1.70 -1.20 -7.69
C ALA A 99 -2.30 -2.14 -8.75
N ASP A 100 -3.44 -2.77 -8.45
CA ASP A 100 -4.13 -3.65 -9.39
C ASP A 100 -4.62 -2.88 -10.63
N TYR A 101 -5.13 -1.66 -10.46
CA TYR A 101 -5.55 -0.79 -11.55
C TYR A 101 -4.35 -0.40 -12.44
N THR A 102 -3.24 0.03 -11.85
CA THR A 102 -2.02 0.38 -12.61
C THR A 102 -1.49 -0.82 -13.42
N ILE A 103 -1.56 -2.04 -12.87
CA ILE A 103 -1.17 -3.26 -13.60
C ILE A 103 -2.10 -3.54 -14.79
N LYS A 104 -3.40 -3.28 -14.65
CA LYS A 104 -4.37 -3.48 -15.74
C LYS A 104 -4.16 -2.46 -16.87
N ASP A 105 -3.95 -1.19 -16.53
CA ASP A 105 -3.65 -0.14 -17.53
C ASP A 105 -2.33 -0.42 -18.26
N SER A 106 -1.31 -0.91 -17.54
CA SER A 106 -0.03 -1.30 -18.15
C SER A 106 -0.13 -2.51 -19.10
N LYS A 107 -1.20 -3.30 -18.97
CA LYS A 107 -1.49 -4.45 -19.86
C LYS A 107 -2.43 -4.09 -21.01
N HIS A 108 -2.93 -2.86 -21.09
CA HIS A 108 -3.75 -2.41 -22.20
C HIS A 108 -2.83 -1.77 -23.27
N PRO A 109 -2.63 -2.41 -24.43
CA PRO A 109 -1.90 -1.77 -25.51
C PRO A 109 -2.76 -0.63 -26.04
N TYR A 110 -2.40 0.60 -25.68
CA TYR A 110 -2.72 1.84 -26.40
C TYR A 110 -4.20 1.98 -26.84
N SER A 111 -5.07 2.51 -25.97
CA SER A 111 -6.29 3.15 -26.44
C SER A 111 -5.92 4.51 -27.06
N ALA A 112 -5.39 4.49 -28.29
CA ALA A 112 -5.44 5.65 -29.15
C ALA A 112 -6.91 5.85 -29.55
N SER A 113 -7.65 6.59 -28.72
CA SER A 113 -8.89 7.22 -29.17
C SER A 113 -8.53 8.39 -30.10
N GLU A 114 -8.17 8.09 -31.34
CA GLU A 114 -8.22 9.07 -32.42
C GLU A 114 -9.26 8.63 -33.45
N ARG A 115 -10.49 9.08 -33.22
CA ARG A 115 -11.46 9.30 -34.29
C ARG A 115 -11.69 10.79 -34.41
N LEU A 116 -11.01 11.44 -35.35
CA LEU A 116 -11.64 12.51 -36.11
C LEU A 116 -11.44 12.23 -37.60
N CYS A 117 -12.58 12.00 -38.23
CA CYS A 117 -12.80 11.77 -39.65
C CYS A 117 -12.83 13.12 -40.38
N GLY A 118 -12.28 13.19 -41.59
CA GLY A 118 -12.80 14.07 -42.65
C GLY A 118 -11.91 15.20 -43.14
N MET A 119 -11.64 15.16 -44.46
CA MET A 119 -11.25 16.26 -45.36
C MET A 119 -9.81 16.77 -45.16
N LEU A 120 -8.86 16.54 -46.08
CA LEU A 120 -8.84 17.09 -47.43
C LEU A 120 -8.08 16.16 -48.38
N ALA A 121 -8.78 15.62 -49.37
CA ALA A 121 -8.17 15.17 -50.60
C ALA A 121 -7.73 16.40 -51.39
N LEU A 122 -6.44 16.54 -51.68
CA LEU A 122 -5.95 17.30 -52.83
C LEU A 122 -4.76 16.55 -53.45
N PRO A 123 -4.83 16.15 -54.73
CA PRO A 123 -3.73 15.51 -55.43
C PRO A 123 -2.81 16.59 -55.98
N ILE A 124 -1.53 16.59 -55.62
CA ILE A 124 -0.53 17.41 -56.32
C ILE A 124 0.40 16.49 -57.09
N LEU A 125 -0.05 16.24 -58.32
CA LEU A 125 0.68 16.31 -59.59
C LEU A 125 2.18 15.93 -59.58
N THR A 126 2.46 14.87 -60.34
CA THR A 126 3.72 14.56 -61.02
C THR A 126 4.22 15.75 -61.87
N ILE A 127 5.49 15.68 -62.32
CA ILE A 127 6.28 16.59 -63.21
C ILE A 127 7.36 17.33 -62.38
N LEU A 128 8.70 17.24 -62.54
CA LEU A 128 9.64 16.84 -63.59
C LEU A 128 10.91 16.26 -62.90
N HIS A 129 11.44 15.12 -63.36
CA HIS A 129 12.87 14.83 -63.27
C HIS A 129 13.51 15.38 -64.53
N VAL A 130 14.26 16.49 -64.45
CA VAL A 130 15.29 16.89 -65.43
C VAL A 130 16.16 18.01 -64.81
N MET A 131 17.47 17.73 -64.71
CA MET A 131 18.65 18.63 -64.68
C MET A 131 19.09 19.35 -63.38
N HIS A 132 20.16 18.81 -62.77
CA HIS A 132 21.45 19.43 -62.35
C HIS A 132 22.13 18.43 -61.38
N SER A 133 23.39 17.98 -61.50
CA SER A 133 24.57 18.33 -62.31
C SER A 133 25.41 17.08 -62.53
#